data_AF-A0A7Y0BV78-F1
#
_entry.id   AF-A0A7Y0BV78-F1
#
_cell.length_a   1.000
_cell.length_b   1.000
_cell.length_c   1.000
_cell.angle_alpha   90.00
_cell.angle_beta   90.00
_cell.angle_gamma   90.00
#
_symmetry.space_group_name_H-M   'P 1'
#
loop_
_entity.id
_entity.type
_entity.pdbx_description
1 polymer ?
#
loop_
_entity_poly.entity_id
_entity_poly.type
_entity_poly.pdbx_seq_one_letter_code
_entity_poly.pdbx_strand_id
1 'polypeptide(L)'
;MNSPIKDSPFIAAARGLPLTSLPAAAPIHQLHHYAYRAKDAEETRHFYEDILGLPLYHIIQSDYVPSTGEYCPYTHFFFRLQDGSFIAFFDLGNDEAALPSPNTPLWVNHISFRVDSVADLEAMKMRLQTNGVEVLGVTDHHIFKSIYFFDPNGVRLELTAQLADAVQMQQESQTAHARLAEWTARKQQWRQERAQGQAPEALKPQQNDRPEVTGKSEKAAKRA
;
A
#
# COMPACT_ATOMS: atom_id res chain seq x y z
N MET A 1 27.70 19.53 4.88
CA MET A 1 28.07 18.73 6.07
C MET A 1 27.92 17.25 5.69
N ASN A 2 28.95 16.44 5.95
CA ASN A 2 29.00 15.03 5.53
C ASN A 2 27.97 14.19 6.30
N SER A 3 27.21 13.37 5.57
CA SER A 3 26.33 12.34 6.15
C SER A 3 27.15 11.35 6.99
N PRO A 4 26.72 10.99 8.23
CA PRO A 4 27.51 10.19 9.15
C PRO A 4 27.59 8.69 8.80
N ILE A 5 27.01 8.25 7.67
CA ILE A 5 26.90 6.82 7.33
C ILE A 5 28.12 6.29 6.56
N LYS A 6 29.01 7.15 6.05
CA LYS A 6 29.95 6.72 5.00
C LYS A 6 31.11 5.82 5.42
N ASP A 7 31.53 5.76 6.68
CA ASP A 7 32.76 5.02 7.03
C ASP A 7 32.62 4.20 8.32
N SER A 8 31.70 3.23 8.35
CA SER A 8 31.83 2.12 9.31
C SER A 8 32.79 1.05 8.73
N PRO A 9 33.98 0.82 9.34
CA PRO A 9 34.98 -0.10 8.81
C PRO A 9 34.51 -1.57 8.72
N PHE A 10 33.36 -1.90 9.33
CA PHE A 10 32.75 -3.24 9.26
C PHE A 10 32.02 -3.52 7.93
N ILE A 11 31.53 -2.50 7.20
CA ILE A 11 30.65 -2.72 6.04
C ILE A 11 31.43 -3.05 4.76
N ALA A 12 32.64 -2.50 4.58
CA ALA A 12 33.44 -2.73 3.37
C ALA A 12 33.85 -4.20 3.21
N ALA A 13 34.07 -4.93 4.31
CA ALA A 13 34.47 -6.34 4.31
C ALA A 13 33.28 -7.32 4.13
N ALA A 14 32.04 -6.88 4.32
CA ALA A 14 30.85 -7.74 4.31
C ALA A 14 30.06 -7.72 2.98
N ARG A 15 30.39 -6.83 2.04
CA ARG A 15 29.74 -6.79 0.73
C ARG A 15 30.14 -8.03 -0.08
N GLY A 16 29.14 -8.85 -0.46
CA GLY A 16 29.33 -10.04 -1.29
C GLY A 16 29.41 -11.36 -0.52
N LEU A 17 29.27 -11.33 0.81
CA LEU A 17 29.09 -12.54 1.59
C LEU A 17 27.79 -13.26 1.18
N PRO A 18 27.81 -14.60 1.00
CA PRO A 18 26.59 -15.34 0.71
C PRO A 18 25.63 -15.21 1.89
N LEU A 19 24.31 -15.13 1.62
CA LEU A 19 23.28 -15.02 2.67
C LEU A 19 23.40 -16.13 3.73
N THR A 20 23.89 -17.30 3.34
CA THR A 20 24.14 -18.45 4.22
C THR A 20 25.24 -18.22 5.26
N SER A 21 26.10 -17.21 5.06
CA SER A 21 27.15 -16.82 6.00
C SER A 21 26.73 -15.71 6.97
N LEU A 22 25.53 -15.15 6.77
CA LEU A 22 24.95 -14.18 7.68
C LEU A 22 24.19 -14.90 8.81
N PRO A 23 24.03 -14.26 9.98
CA PRO A 23 23.06 -14.71 10.97
C PRO A 23 21.68 -14.88 10.33
N ALA A 24 20.89 -15.82 10.86
CA ALA A 24 19.50 -15.95 10.47
C ALA A 24 18.79 -14.59 10.63
N ALA A 25 17.95 -14.24 9.67
CA ALA A 25 17.16 -13.02 9.76
C ALA A 25 16.33 -13.03 11.04
N ALA A 26 16.36 -11.92 11.78
CA ALA A 26 15.47 -11.74 12.90
C ALA A 26 14.01 -11.80 12.39
N PRO A 27 13.09 -12.40 13.14
CA PRO A 27 11.69 -12.46 12.74
C PRO A 27 11.09 -11.05 12.71
N ILE A 28 10.38 -10.72 11.62
CA ILE A 28 9.56 -9.52 11.49
C ILE A 28 8.14 -9.92 11.89
N HIS A 29 7.61 -9.30 12.94
CA HIS A 29 6.33 -9.71 13.54
C HIS A 29 5.12 -9.12 12.83
N GLN A 30 5.06 -7.79 12.76
CA GLN A 30 3.94 -7.05 12.18
C GLN A 30 4.43 -5.69 11.67
N LEU A 31 3.53 -4.94 11.04
CA LEU A 31 3.81 -3.55 10.72
C LEU A 31 4.10 -2.80 12.02
N HIS A 32 5.25 -2.14 12.11
CA HIS A 32 5.52 -1.25 13.24
C HIS A 32 4.79 0.08 13.00
N HIS A 33 5.15 0.77 11.92
CA HIS A 33 4.35 1.86 11.38
C HIS A 33 4.65 2.11 9.91
N TYR A 34 3.76 2.83 9.23
CA TYR A 34 4.03 3.44 7.93
C TYR A 34 3.76 4.95 8.01
N ALA A 35 4.66 5.78 7.48
CA ALA A 35 4.57 7.23 7.57
C ALA A 35 4.29 7.90 6.21
N TYR A 36 3.35 8.83 6.18
CA TYR A 36 3.05 9.69 5.03
C TYR A 36 3.41 11.15 5.34
N ARG A 37 3.38 12.00 4.31
CA ARG A 37 3.35 13.45 4.50
C ARG A 37 1.91 13.89 4.75
N ALA A 38 1.72 14.75 5.74
CA ALA A 38 0.49 15.50 5.95
C ALA A 38 0.65 16.92 5.43
N LYS A 39 -0.42 17.43 4.81
CA LYS A 39 -0.56 18.85 4.47
C LYS A 39 -0.87 19.69 5.71
N ASP A 40 -1.77 19.18 6.54
CA ASP A 40 -2.25 19.81 7.78
C ASP A 40 -2.50 18.73 8.84
N ALA A 41 -1.90 18.88 10.01
CA ALA A 41 -1.99 17.91 11.09
C ALA A 41 -3.40 17.77 11.70
N GLU A 42 -4.17 18.86 11.83
CA GLU A 42 -5.50 18.82 12.43
C GLU A 42 -6.53 18.24 11.46
N GLU A 43 -6.48 18.60 10.17
CA GLU A 43 -7.30 17.99 9.12
C GLU A 43 -7.05 16.48 9.05
N THR A 44 -5.77 16.07 9.17
CA THR A 44 -5.39 14.66 9.23
C THR A 44 -5.89 13.99 10.51
N ARG A 45 -5.73 14.62 11.68
CA ARG A 45 -6.26 14.10 12.96
C ARG A 45 -7.76 13.91 12.91
N HIS A 46 -8.50 14.93 12.47
CA HIS A 46 -9.95 14.85 12.34
C HIS A 46 -10.37 13.64 11.49
N PHE A 47 -9.71 13.42 10.35
CA PHE A 47 -10.01 12.28 9.50
C PHE A 47 -9.70 10.93 10.16
N TYR A 48 -8.49 10.73 10.68
CA TYR A 48 -8.07 9.43 11.21
C TYR A 48 -8.66 9.11 12.58
N GLU A 49 -8.83 10.11 13.45
CA GLU A 49 -9.37 9.92 14.80
C GLU A 49 -10.88 10.04 14.85
N ASP A 50 -11.46 11.15 14.38
CA ASP A 50 -12.90 11.38 14.56
C ASP A 50 -13.73 10.60 13.54
N ILE A 51 -13.27 10.51 12.29
CA ILE A 51 -14.02 9.83 11.22
C ILE A 51 -13.67 8.33 11.16
N LEU A 52 -12.39 7.97 11.11
CA LEU A 52 -12.00 6.55 11.05
C LEU A 52 -11.99 5.86 12.42
N GLY A 53 -11.89 6.60 13.52
CA GLY A 53 -11.90 6.04 14.88
C GLY A 53 -10.55 5.50 15.34
N LEU A 54 -9.45 5.87 14.71
CA LEU A 54 -8.10 5.48 15.13
C LEU A 54 -7.55 6.51 16.11
N PRO A 55 -7.27 6.15 17.38
CA PRO A 55 -6.83 7.13 18.37
C PRO A 55 -5.46 7.70 18.01
N LEU A 56 -5.32 9.03 18.11
CA LEU A 56 -4.02 9.69 18.13
C LEU A 56 -3.27 9.23 19.38
N TYR A 57 -2.15 8.56 19.18
CA TYR A 57 -1.50 7.79 20.24
C TYR A 57 -0.13 8.36 20.63
N HIS A 58 0.59 8.94 19.69
CA HIS A 58 1.93 9.46 19.92
C HIS A 58 2.23 10.66 19.02
N ILE A 59 3.11 11.54 19.49
CA ILE A 59 3.57 12.73 18.78
C ILE A 59 5.04 13.00 19.11
N ILE A 60 5.80 13.39 18.10
CA ILE A 60 7.21 13.77 18.17
C ILE A 60 7.37 15.09 17.41
N GLN A 61 8.07 16.04 18.00
CA GLN A 61 8.38 17.33 17.37
C GLN A 61 9.88 17.55 17.43
N SER A 62 10.47 17.94 16.31
CA SER A 62 11.90 18.19 16.20
C SER A 62 12.16 19.16 15.04
N ASP A 63 13.23 19.92 15.16
CA ASP A 63 13.80 20.76 14.10
C ASP A 63 14.92 20.04 13.31
N TYR A 64 15.39 18.90 13.82
CA TYR A 64 16.39 18.04 13.18
C TYR A 64 15.90 16.59 13.05
N VAL A 65 16.18 15.97 11.89
CA VAL A 65 15.89 14.55 11.62
C VAL A 65 16.87 13.67 12.39
N PRO A 66 16.43 12.82 13.34
CA PRO A 66 17.33 12.07 14.22
C PRO A 66 18.29 11.11 13.49
N SER A 67 17.85 10.53 12.37
CA SER A 67 18.62 9.53 11.62
C SER A 67 19.67 10.12 10.69
N THR A 68 19.48 11.35 10.20
CA THR A 68 20.36 11.99 9.22
C THR A 68 21.07 13.24 9.75
N GLY A 69 20.55 13.85 10.82
CA GLY A 69 20.99 15.15 11.33
C GLY A 69 20.58 16.34 10.46
N GLU A 70 19.73 16.12 9.46
CA GLU A 70 19.26 17.19 8.56
C GLU A 70 18.33 18.15 9.31
N TYR A 71 18.54 19.45 9.12
CA TYR A 71 17.60 20.46 9.61
C TYR A 71 16.35 20.48 8.74
N CYS A 72 15.24 20.05 9.31
CA CYS A 72 13.93 20.03 8.69
C CYS A 72 12.91 19.99 9.83
N PRO A 73 12.30 21.13 10.23
CA PRO A 73 11.29 21.14 11.26
C PRO A 73 10.04 20.37 10.87
N TYR A 74 9.55 19.55 11.80
CA TYR A 74 8.35 18.74 11.58
C TYR A 74 7.59 18.45 12.87
N THR A 75 6.31 18.11 12.71
CA THR A 75 5.53 17.36 13.69
C THR A 75 5.23 15.97 13.12
N HIS A 76 5.60 14.93 13.86
CA HIS A 76 5.37 13.54 13.51
C HIS A 76 4.37 12.91 14.46
N PHE A 77 3.25 12.40 13.96
CA PHE A 77 2.14 11.96 14.78
C PHE A 77 1.56 10.62 14.30
N PHE A 78 1.04 9.83 15.23
CA PHE A 78 0.74 8.41 15.04
C PHE A 78 -0.68 8.05 15.47
N PHE A 79 -1.42 7.35 14.61
CA PHE A 79 -2.72 6.77 14.92
C PHE A 79 -2.59 5.26 15.08
N ARG A 80 -3.13 4.73 16.18
CA ARG A 80 -2.92 3.33 16.57
C ARG A 80 -4.01 2.42 16.00
N LEU A 81 -3.61 1.29 15.43
CA LEU A 81 -4.50 0.19 15.06
C LEU A 81 -4.67 -0.78 16.24
N GLN A 82 -5.71 -1.63 16.17
CA GLN A 82 -6.05 -2.56 17.25
C GLN A 82 -4.95 -3.59 17.57
N ASP A 83 -4.13 -3.96 16.58
CA ASP A 83 -3.00 -4.88 16.76
C ASP A 83 -1.74 -4.21 17.35
N GLY A 84 -1.80 -2.89 17.59
CA GLY A 84 -0.68 -2.09 18.09
C GLY A 84 0.26 -1.54 17.02
N SER A 85 0.00 -1.81 15.74
CA SER A 85 0.67 -1.10 14.63
C SER A 85 0.17 0.34 14.51
N PHE A 86 0.88 1.17 13.75
CA PHE A 86 0.49 2.57 13.54
C PHE A 86 0.47 2.96 12.05
N ILE A 87 -0.43 3.87 11.72
CA ILE A 87 -0.25 4.77 10.58
C ILE A 87 0.22 6.13 11.14
N ALA A 88 1.19 6.74 10.48
CA ALA A 88 1.83 7.95 10.96
C ALA A 88 1.96 9.00 9.86
N PHE A 89 2.16 10.24 10.28
CA PHE A 89 2.23 11.38 9.38
C PHE A 89 3.32 12.36 9.82
N PHE A 90 3.96 13.00 8.85
CA PHE A 90 4.83 14.15 9.02
C PHE A 90 4.14 15.39 8.46
N ASP A 91 3.83 16.35 9.32
CA ASP A 91 3.51 17.72 8.91
C ASP A 91 4.81 18.53 8.96
N LEU A 92 5.20 19.11 7.81
CA LEU A 92 6.43 19.89 7.66
C LEU A 92 6.20 21.41 7.83
N GLY A 93 4.99 21.83 8.22
CA GLY A 93 4.64 23.21 8.51
C GLY A 93 4.62 24.12 7.29
N ASN A 94 4.34 23.56 6.10
CA ASN A 94 4.40 24.29 4.83
C ASN A 94 3.16 24.13 3.93
N ASP A 95 2.06 23.60 4.48
CA ASP A 95 0.76 23.50 3.82
C ASP A 95 0.73 22.73 2.49
N GLU A 96 1.67 21.80 2.29
CA GLU A 96 1.83 21.02 1.06
C GLU A 96 1.52 19.53 1.27
N ALA A 97 0.65 18.98 0.42
CA ALA A 97 0.44 17.54 0.31
C ALA A 97 1.50 16.88 -0.61
N ALA A 98 1.68 15.56 -0.48
CA ALA A 98 2.48 14.81 -1.44
C ALA A 98 1.78 14.75 -2.81
N LEU A 99 2.53 14.94 -3.89
CA LEU A 99 1.99 14.74 -5.23
C LEU A 99 1.89 13.24 -5.56
N PRO A 100 0.81 12.80 -6.22
CA PRO A 100 0.75 11.43 -6.76
C PRO A 100 1.91 11.16 -7.71
N SER A 101 2.37 9.91 -7.76
CA SER A 101 3.42 9.54 -8.70
C SER A 101 2.94 9.73 -10.15
N PRO A 102 3.64 10.53 -10.99
CA PRO A 102 3.12 10.95 -12.30
C PRO A 102 2.99 9.80 -13.31
N ASN A 103 3.62 8.65 -13.04
CA ASN A 103 3.59 7.47 -13.91
C ASN A 103 2.68 6.36 -13.37
N THR A 104 1.92 6.61 -12.30
CA THR A 104 1.18 5.60 -11.57
C THR A 104 -0.30 5.98 -11.50
N PRO A 105 -1.22 5.15 -12.02
CA PRO A 105 -2.65 5.39 -11.86
C PRO A 105 -3.03 5.50 -10.37
N LEU A 106 -3.96 6.41 -10.05
CA LEU A 106 -4.35 6.72 -8.67
C LEU A 106 -4.83 5.51 -7.86
N TRP A 107 -5.31 4.46 -8.52
CA TRP A 107 -5.81 3.26 -7.87
C TRP A 107 -4.70 2.29 -7.41
N VAL A 108 -3.47 2.42 -7.91
CA VAL A 108 -2.41 1.42 -7.67
C VAL A 108 -1.87 1.48 -6.25
N ASN A 109 -1.38 2.64 -5.80
CA ASN A 109 -0.82 2.79 -4.46
C ASN A 109 -1.95 2.99 -3.45
N HIS A 110 -2.09 2.08 -2.49
CA HIS A 110 -3.08 2.18 -1.42
C HIS A 110 -2.57 1.44 -0.17
N ILE A 111 -3.13 1.81 0.98
CA ILE A 111 -2.96 1.08 2.24
C ILE A 111 -4.31 0.49 2.67
N SER A 112 -4.27 -0.76 3.10
CA SER A 112 -5.47 -1.54 3.42
C SER A 112 -5.53 -1.87 4.90
N PHE A 113 -6.65 -1.59 5.55
CA PHE A 113 -6.91 -1.93 6.93
C PHE A 113 -8.06 -2.93 7.05
N ARG A 114 -7.87 -3.95 7.86
CA ARG A 114 -8.88 -4.99 8.05
C ARG A 114 -9.99 -4.50 8.98
N VAL A 115 -11.24 -4.76 8.59
CA VAL A 115 -12.41 -4.75 9.49
C VAL A 115 -12.95 -6.17 9.63
N ASP A 116 -13.74 -6.42 10.67
CA ASP A 116 -14.13 -7.79 11.04
C ASP A 116 -15.17 -8.39 10.11
N SER A 117 -16.03 -7.58 9.49
CA SER A 117 -17.11 -8.08 8.65
C SER A 117 -17.51 -7.14 7.50
N VAL A 118 -18.29 -7.69 6.56
CA VAL A 118 -18.91 -6.91 5.48
C VAL A 118 -19.90 -5.87 6.03
N ALA A 119 -20.57 -6.18 7.14
CA ALA A 119 -21.45 -5.22 7.80
C ALA A 119 -20.65 -4.02 8.34
N ASP A 120 -19.46 -4.25 8.89
CA ASP A 120 -18.56 -3.17 9.33
C ASP A 120 -18.08 -2.32 8.15
N LEU A 121 -17.82 -2.92 6.99
CA LEU A 121 -17.52 -2.15 5.77
C LEU A 121 -18.66 -1.23 5.37
N GLU A 122 -19.90 -1.74 5.38
CA GLU A 122 -21.08 -0.95 5.03
C GLU A 122 -21.32 0.19 6.02
N ALA A 123 -21.13 -0.09 7.33
CA ALA A 123 -21.19 0.92 8.38
C ALA A 123 -20.10 1.99 8.20
N MET A 124 -18.86 1.59 7.94
CA MET A 124 -17.77 2.54 7.69
C MET A 124 -17.97 3.35 6.40
N LYS A 125 -18.48 2.72 5.34
CA LYS A 125 -18.85 3.43 4.11
C LYS A 125 -19.89 4.51 4.39
N MET A 126 -20.96 4.18 5.13
CA MET A 126 -21.98 5.16 5.52
C MET A 126 -21.38 6.31 6.34
N ARG A 127 -20.53 5.99 7.33
CA ARG A 127 -19.85 6.99 8.17
C ARG A 127 -18.99 7.94 7.34
N LEU A 128 -18.17 7.41 6.43
CA LEU A 128 -17.33 8.19 5.53
C LEU A 128 -18.16 9.11 4.62
N GLN A 129 -19.18 8.56 3.97
CA GLN A 129 -20.05 9.33 3.06
C GLN A 129 -20.83 10.44 3.78
N THR A 130 -21.25 10.19 5.03
CA THR A 130 -21.93 11.20 5.86
C THR A 130 -21.01 12.37 6.19
N ASN A 131 -19.70 12.14 6.22
CA ASN A 131 -18.68 13.19 6.43
C ASN A 131 -18.10 13.72 5.09
N GLY A 132 -18.81 13.53 3.98
CA GLY A 132 -18.44 14.11 2.68
C GLY A 132 -17.33 13.37 1.93
N VAL A 133 -16.92 12.19 2.38
CA VAL A 133 -15.88 11.40 1.71
C VAL A 133 -16.51 10.57 0.59
N GLU A 134 -15.95 10.65 -0.62
CA GLU A 134 -16.34 9.77 -1.72
C GLU A 134 -15.80 8.36 -1.50
N VAL A 135 -16.68 7.35 -1.58
CA VAL A 135 -16.34 5.94 -1.33
C VAL A 135 -16.75 5.05 -2.49
N LEU A 136 -15.78 4.34 -3.07
CA LEU A 136 -15.97 3.30 -4.08
C LEU A 136 -16.14 1.92 -3.42
N GLY A 137 -17.06 1.12 -3.94
CA GLY A 137 -17.36 -0.22 -3.44
C GLY A 137 -18.75 -0.31 -2.79
N VAL A 138 -19.11 -1.38 -2.10
CA VAL A 138 -18.27 -2.56 -1.78
C VAL A 138 -17.87 -3.32 -3.05
N THR A 139 -16.57 -3.58 -3.21
CA THR A 139 -15.99 -4.34 -4.32
C THR A 139 -15.71 -5.77 -3.87
N ASP A 140 -16.11 -6.74 -4.70
CA ASP A 140 -15.89 -8.16 -4.45
C ASP A 140 -14.58 -8.64 -5.12
N HIS A 141 -13.72 -9.26 -4.31
CA HIS A 141 -12.44 -9.89 -4.71
C HIS A 141 -12.44 -11.40 -4.40
N HIS A 142 -13.61 -11.99 -4.19
CA HIS A 142 -13.91 -13.39 -3.87
C HIS A 142 -13.45 -13.85 -2.49
N ILE A 143 -12.17 -13.68 -2.18
CA ILE A 143 -11.60 -14.04 -0.88
C ILE A 143 -11.73 -12.91 0.16
N PHE A 144 -12.07 -11.70 -0.28
CA PHE A 144 -12.38 -10.56 0.57
C PHE A 144 -13.28 -9.56 -0.16
N LYS A 145 -13.84 -8.63 0.60
CA LYS A 145 -14.59 -7.47 0.09
C LYS A 145 -13.97 -6.19 0.61
N SER A 146 -14.04 -5.13 -0.18
CA SER A 146 -13.38 -3.88 0.16
C SER A 146 -14.16 -2.62 -0.23
N ILE A 147 -13.91 -1.53 0.48
CA ILE A 147 -14.24 -0.17 0.05
C ILE A 147 -12.97 0.64 -0.13
N TYR A 148 -12.98 1.63 -1.02
CA TYR A 148 -11.84 2.49 -1.30
C TYR A 148 -12.23 3.97 -1.25
N PHE A 149 -11.36 4.79 -0.69
CA PHE A 149 -11.55 6.23 -0.54
C PHE A 149 -10.20 6.93 -0.43
N PHE A 150 -10.19 8.26 -0.46
CA PHE A 150 -8.98 9.05 -0.25
C PHE A 150 -9.07 9.81 1.08
N ASP A 151 -7.95 9.95 1.76
CA ASP A 151 -7.82 10.89 2.88
C ASP A 151 -7.58 12.32 2.37
N PRO A 152 -7.55 13.33 3.27
CA PRO A 152 -7.30 14.72 2.89
C PRO A 152 -5.91 14.97 2.27
N ASN A 153 -4.96 14.04 2.46
CA ASN A 153 -3.60 14.13 1.93
C ASN A 153 -3.47 13.47 0.54
N GLY A 154 -4.56 12.93 -0.02
CA GLY A 154 -4.56 12.22 -1.29
C GLY A 154 -4.00 10.79 -1.21
N VAL A 155 -3.85 10.23 -0.01
CA VAL A 155 -3.52 8.83 0.20
C VAL A 155 -4.77 8.00 -0.09
N ARG A 156 -4.63 6.96 -0.91
CA ARG A 156 -5.73 6.01 -1.14
C ARG A 156 -5.77 4.98 -0.01
N LEU A 157 -6.91 4.88 0.65
CA LEU A 157 -7.18 3.87 1.66
C LEU A 157 -8.12 2.80 1.13
N GLU A 158 -7.97 1.62 1.70
CA GLU A 158 -8.87 0.50 1.56
C GLU A 158 -9.29 0.02 2.96
N LEU A 159 -10.57 -0.21 3.17
CA LEU A 159 -11.02 -1.06 4.28
C LEU A 159 -11.45 -2.40 3.71
N THR A 160 -10.98 -3.49 4.30
CA THR A 160 -11.14 -4.86 3.79
C THR A 160 -11.76 -5.77 4.83
N ALA A 161 -12.85 -6.44 4.47
CA ALA A 161 -13.42 -7.55 5.22
C ALA A 161 -12.93 -8.86 4.59
N GLN A 162 -12.14 -9.61 5.36
CA GLN A 162 -11.63 -10.90 4.94
C GLN A 162 -12.77 -11.93 4.96
N LEU A 163 -13.02 -12.60 3.83
CA LEU A 163 -14.04 -13.67 3.75
C LEU A 163 -13.40 -15.05 3.86
N ALA A 164 -12.24 -15.23 3.23
CA ALA A 164 -11.54 -16.50 3.24
C ALA A 164 -10.87 -16.73 4.60
N ASP A 165 -11.05 -17.92 5.16
CA ASP A 165 -10.41 -18.31 6.40
C ASP A 165 -8.91 -18.62 6.22
N ALA A 166 -8.23 -18.95 7.32
CA ALA A 166 -6.80 -19.26 7.29
C ALA A 166 -6.45 -20.47 6.40
N VAL A 167 -7.35 -21.47 6.31
CA VAL A 167 -7.12 -22.67 5.48
C VAL A 167 -7.21 -22.30 4.01
N GLN A 168 -8.23 -21.53 3.63
CA GLN A 168 -8.39 -21.03 2.27
C GLN A 168 -7.22 -20.12 1.87
N MET A 169 -6.79 -19.21 2.74
CA MET A 169 -5.62 -18.36 2.47
C MET A 169 -4.33 -19.18 2.34
N GLN A 170 -4.17 -20.25 3.13
CA GLN A 170 -3.05 -21.16 3.00
C GLN A 170 -3.07 -21.91 1.66
N GLN A 171 -4.25 -22.29 1.15
CA GLN A 171 -4.39 -22.89 -0.18
C GLN A 171 -4.02 -21.91 -1.30
N GLU A 172 -4.50 -20.67 -1.23
CA GLU A 172 -4.12 -19.61 -2.17
C GLU A 172 -2.59 -19.42 -2.23
N SER A 173 -1.91 -19.43 -1.08
CA SER A 173 -0.46 -19.27 -1.00
C SER A 173 0.34 -20.34 -1.75
N GLN A 174 -0.20 -21.56 -1.87
CA GLN A 174 0.50 -22.68 -2.51
C GLN A 174 0.70 -22.48 -4.01
N THR A 175 -0.17 -21.68 -4.65
CA THR A 175 -0.10 -21.42 -6.10
C THR A 175 0.53 -20.08 -6.46
N ALA A 176 0.68 -19.17 -5.49
CA ALA A 176 1.12 -17.79 -5.72
C ALA A 176 2.43 -17.67 -6.52
N HIS A 177 3.43 -18.49 -6.17
CA HIS A 177 4.72 -18.50 -6.88
C HIS A 177 4.60 -18.98 -8.33
N ALA A 178 3.82 -20.02 -8.58
CA ALA A 178 3.62 -20.54 -9.93
C ALA A 178 2.90 -19.50 -10.81
N ARG A 179 1.84 -18.87 -10.29
CA ARG A 179 1.08 -17.83 -10.99
C ARG A 179 1.93 -16.59 -11.30
N LEU A 180 2.81 -16.19 -10.39
CA LEU A 180 3.76 -15.09 -10.65
C LEU A 180 4.82 -15.47 -11.69
N ALA A 181 5.28 -16.72 -11.70
CA ALA A 181 6.21 -17.22 -12.70
C ALA A 181 5.58 -17.21 -14.10
N GLU A 182 4.32 -17.59 -14.22
CA GLU A 182 3.56 -17.50 -15.47
C GLU A 182 3.49 -16.07 -16.00
N TRP A 183 3.07 -15.11 -15.17
CA TRP A 183 3.08 -13.69 -15.54
C TRP A 183 4.45 -13.22 -16.02
N THR A 184 5.51 -13.62 -15.31
CA THR A 184 6.89 -13.24 -15.64
C THR A 184 7.33 -13.81 -16.99
N ALA A 185 7.04 -15.08 -17.25
CA ALA A 185 7.34 -15.72 -18.53
C ALA A 185 6.59 -15.06 -19.69
N ARG A 186 5.29 -14.80 -19.52
CA ARG A 186 4.48 -14.10 -20.53
C ARG A 186 4.97 -12.67 -20.78
N LYS A 187 5.36 -11.95 -19.73
CA LYS A 187 5.93 -10.60 -19.84
C LYS A 187 7.25 -10.62 -20.61
N GLN A 188 8.08 -11.65 -20.43
CA GLN A 188 9.31 -11.82 -21.19
C GLN A 188 9.03 -12.06 -22.68
N GLN A 189 8.07 -12.94 -23.00
CA GLN A 189 7.63 -13.16 -24.37
C GLN A 189 7.05 -11.87 -24.99
N TRP A 190 6.20 -11.15 -24.27
CA TRP A 190 5.61 -9.89 -24.75
C TRP A 190 6.68 -8.84 -25.09
N ARG A 191 7.78 -8.76 -24.33
CA ARG A 191 8.91 -7.88 -24.65
C ARG A 191 9.60 -8.27 -25.96
N GLN A 192 9.76 -9.57 -26.21
CA GLN A 192 10.36 -10.05 -27.46
C GLN A 192 9.45 -9.75 -28.66
N GLU A 193 8.15 -10.03 -28.55
CA GLU A 193 7.13 -9.71 -29.57
C GLU A 193 7.11 -8.20 -29.86
N ARG A 194 7.15 -7.36 -28.82
CA ARG A 194 7.17 -5.90 -28.95
C ARG A 194 8.45 -5.39 -29.61
N ALA A 195 9.60 -5.96 -29.29
CA ALA A 195 10.87 -5.62 -29.94
C ALA A 195 10.86 -5.96 -31.46
N GLN A 196 10.05 -6.92 -31.87
CA GLN A 196 9.82 -7.29 -33.27
C GLN A 196 8.66 -6.50 -33.92
N GLY A 197 8.02 -5.58 -33.21
CA GLY A 197 6.88 -4.81 -33.69
C GLY A 197 5.55 -5.58 -33.73
N GLN A 198 5.46 -6.75 -33.08
CA GLN A 198 4.32 -7.67 -33.17
C GLN A 198 3.33 -7.57 -32.00
N ALA A 199 3.65 -6.79 -30.95
CA ALA A 199 2.78 -6.60 -29.79
C ALA A 199 2.59 -5.10 -29.44
N PRO A 200 1.72 -4.37 -30.16
CA PRO A 200 1.46 -2.97 -29.87
C PRO A 200 0.58 -2.76 -28.63
N GLU A 201 -0.18 -3.78 -28.22
CA GLU A 201 -1.12 -3.70 -27.10
C GLU A 201 -0.46 -3.87 -25.73
N ALA A 202 -1.15 -3.41 -24.69
CA ALA A 202 -0.79 -3.66 -23.31
C ALA A 202 -0.78 -5.16 -23.00
N LEU A 203 0.19 -5.59 -22.18
CA LEU A 203 0.25 -6.95 -21.67
C LEU A 203 -0.98 -7.25 -20.82
N LYS A 204 -1.65 -8.37 -21.13
CA LYS A 204 -2.82 -8.89 -20.40
C LYS A 204 -2.41 -10.09 -19.53
N PRO A 205 -3.06 -10.31 -18.38
CA PRO A 205 -2.87 -11.54 -17.63
C PRO A 205 -3.41 -12.73 -18.43
N GLN A 206 -2.90 -13.92 -18.13
CA GLN A 206 -3.31 -15.16 -18.77
C GLN A 206 -4.76 -15.53 -18.43
N GLN A 207 -5.17 -15.23 -17.20
CA GLN A 207 -6.51 -15.46 -16.69
C GLN A 207 -6.97 -14.25 -15.88
N ASN A 208 -8.25 -13.91 -15.96
CA ASN A 208 -8.87 -12.96 -15.05
C ASN A 208 -9.38 -13.71 -13.81
N ASP A 209 -9.00 -13.23 -12.64
CA ASP A 209 -9.48 -13.78 -11.37
C ASP A 209 -10.92 -13.39 -11.07
N ARG A 210 -11.45 -12.39 -11.78
CA ARG A 210 -12.80 -11.86 -11.64
C ARG A 210 -13.71 -12.40 -12.75
N PRO A 211 -14.64 -13.33 -12.46
CA PRO A 211 -15.56 -13.95 -13.42
C PRO A 211 -16.36 -12.95 -14.26
N GLU A 212 -16.73 -11.81 -13.67
CA GLU A 212 -17.48 -10.74 -14.36
C GLU A 212 -16.67 -10.03 -15.47
N VAL A 213 -15.34 -10.23 -15.49
CA VAL A 213 -14.44 -9.69 -16.51
C VAL A 213 -14.06 -10.76 -17.55
N THR A 214 -14.19 -12.04 -17.22
CA THR A 214 -13.80 -13.17 -18.08
C THR A 214 -14.48 -13.16 -19.46
N GLY A 215 -15.64 -12.49 -19.62
CA GLY A 215 -16.32 -12.30 -20.92
C GLY A 215 -16.16 -10.92 -21.59
N LYS A 216 -15.47 -9.95 -20.97
CA LYS A 216 -15.26 -8.61 -21.56
C LYS A 216 -14.06 -8.56 -22.51
N SER A 217 -13.07 -9.44 -22.33
CA SER A 217 -11.88 -9.53 -23.19
C SER A 217 -12.21 -9.97 -24.62
N GLU A 218 -13.20 -10.85 -24.81
CA GLU A 218 -13.57 -11.37 -26.14
C GLU A 218 -14.32 -10.36 -27.02
N LYS A 219 -15.07 -9.42 -26.43
CA LYS A 219 -15.85 -8.43 -27.18
C LYS A 219 -15.00 -7.25 -27.68
N ALA A 220 -13.88 -6.95 -27.03
CA ALA A 220 -12.95 -5.91 -27.51
C ALA A 220 -12.15 -6.39 -28.74
N ALA A 221 -11.80 -7.68 -28.81
CA ALA A 221 -11.06 -8.25 -29.93
C ALA A 221 -11.89 -8.44 -31.22
N LYS A 222 -13.23 -8.37 -31.15
CA LYS A 222 -14.13 -8.48 -32.32
C LYS A 222 -14.59 -7.12 -32.88
N ARG A 223 -14.08 -6.00 -32.37
CA ARG A 223 -14.42 -4.64 -32.81
C ARG A 223 -13.21 -3.82 -33.29
N ALA A 224 -12.05 -4.46 -33.45
CA ALA A 224 -10.86 -3.87 -34.07
C ALA A 224 -10.65 -4.49 -35.46
#